data_AF-A0A533B5Y8-F1
#
_entry.id   AF-A0A533B5Y8-F1
#
_cell.length_a   1.000
_cell.length_b   1.000
_cell.length_c   1.000
_cell.angle_alpha   90.00
_cell.angle_beta   90.00
_cell.angle_gamma   90.00
#
_symmetry.space_group_name_H-M   'P 1'
#
loop_
_entity.id
_entity.type
_entity.pdbx_description
1 polymer ?
#
loop_
_entity_poly.entity_id
_entity_poly.type
_entity_poly.pdbx_seq_one_letter_code
_entity_poly.pdbx_strand_id
1 'polypeptide(L)'
;MPSGDPKTSGELVAEVTGGANLVEGKQTWELADNKKDDIDYMKKCCYAELKTMETADLVAAPYYFERVAILSRMKKNYEQEVSFCEGYIAAVEAYYQRHGIEGIADVRQGPRFQAIVKRLPKAKELLACEREAT
;
A
#
# COMPACT_ATOMS: atom_id res chain seq x y z
N MET A 1 -9.41 -23.98 29.15
CA MET A 1 -10.32 -24.16 28.00
C MET A 1 -9.86 -23.19 26.92
N PRO A 2 -9.66 -23.60 25.66
CA PRO A 2 -9.37 -22.65 24.60
C PRO A 2 -10.65 -21.86 24.31
N SER A 3 -10.58 -20.54 24.41
CA SER A 3 -11.66 -19.61 24.10
C SER A 3 -12.06 -19.81 22.64
N GLY A 4 -13.28 -20.30 22.41
CA GLY A 4 -13.81 -20.65 21.09
C GLY A 4 -14.35 -19.44 20.31
N ASP A 5 -13.67 -18.30 20.37
CA ASP A 5 -14.05 -17.16 19.55
C ASP A 5 -13.54 -17.39 18.11
N PRO A 6 -14.37 -17.17 17.08
CA PRO A 6 -13.93 -17.27 15.70
C PRO A 6 -12.83 -16.23 15.45
N LYS A 7 -11.67 -16.71 14.99
CA LYS A 7 -10.53 -15.84 14.61
C LYS A 7 -11.00 -14.80 13.61
N THR A 8 -10.65 -13.55 13.86
CA THR A 8 -10.90 -12.44 12.93
C THR A 8 -10.12 -12.65 11.63
N SER A 9 -10.58 -12.05 10.53
CA SER A 9 -9.85 -12.10 9.26
C SER A 9 -8.40 -11.60 9.40
N GLY A 10 -8.15 -10.64 10.30
CA GLY A 10 -6.81 -10.15 10.61
C GLY A 10 -5.92 -11.22 11.28
N GLU A 11 -6.46 -11.98 12.23
CA GLU A 11 -5.74 -13.06 12.90
C GLU A 11 -5.43 -14.22 11.95
N LEU A 12 -6.36 -14.55 11.06
CA LEU A 12 -6.14 -15.56 10.02
C LEU A 12 -5.01 -15.14 9.06
N VAL A 13 -5.01 -13.88 8.61
CA VAL A 13 -3.93 -13.36 7.74
C VAL A 13 -2.61 -13.29 8.52
N ALA A 14 -2.61 -12.90 9.80
CA ALA A 14 -1.39 -12.91 10.61
C ALA A 14 -0.81 -14.32 10.78
N GLU A 15 -1.65 -15.35 10.95
CA GLU A 15 -1.21 -16.74 11.04
C GLU A 15 -0.59 -17.23 9.73
N VAL A 16 -1.25 -16.97 8.59
CA VAL A 16 -0.76 -17.37 7.26
C VAL A 16 0.52 -16.63 6.87
N THR A 17 0.65 -15.36 7.27
CA THR A 17 1.80 -14.52 6.93
C THR A 17 2.93 -14.58 7.98
N GLY A 18 2.78 -15.38 9.04
CA GLY A 18 3.74 -15.43 10.15
C GLY A 18 3.91 -14.08 10.87
N GLY A 19 2.86 -13.27 10.92
CA GLY A 19 2.83 -11.92 11.49
C GLY A 19 3.42 -10.85 10.58
N ALA A 20 3.74 -11.17 9.33
CA ALA A 20 4.34 -10.22 8.40
C ALA A 20 3.42 -9.09 7.94
N ASN A 21 2.11 -9.26 8.10
CA ASN A 21 1.11 -8.22 7.89
C ASN A 21 0.99 -7.23 9.07
N LEU A 22 1.69 -7.49 10.18
CA LEU A 22 1.65 -6.66 11.37
C LEU A 22 2.69 -5.55 11.29
N VAL A 23 2.26 -4.32 11.56
CA VAL A 23 3.14 -3.19 11.80
C VAL A 23 3.21 -2.98 13.31
N GLU A 24 4.37 -3.26 13.91
CA GLU A 24 4.58 -3.17 15.36
C GLU A 24 3.60 -4.04 16.18
N GLY A 25 3.27 -5.22 15.66
CA GLY A 25 2.37 -6.16 16.30
C GLY A 25 0.88 -5.82 16.17
N LYS A 26 0.53 -4.76 15.41
CA LYS A 26 -0.85 -4.36 15.13
C LYS A 26 -1.20 -4.51 13.66
N GLN A 27 -2.48 -4.75 13.39
CA GLN A 27 -2.97 -4.78 12.02
C GLN A 27 -2.85 -3.39 11.36
N THR A 28 -2.65 -3.35 10.05
CA THR A 28 -2.48 -2.10 9.30
C THR A 28 -3.69 -1.15 9.47
N TRP A 29 -4.90 -1.69 9.57
CA TRP A 29 -6.14 -0.92 9.75
C TRP A 29 -6.27 -0.27 11.13
N GLU A 30 -5.75 -0.90 12.20
CA GLU A 30 -5.77 -0.31 13.55
C GLU A 30 -4.91 0.96 13.66
N LEU A 31 -3.90 1.06 12.79
CA LEU A 31 -3.00 2.20 12.71
C LEU A 31 -3.52 3.28 11.76
N ALA A 32 -4.38 2.92 10.81
CA ALA A 32 -4.89 3.85 9.80
C ALA A 32 -5.62 5.05 10.42
N ASP A 33 -6.41 4.85 11.47
CA ASP A 33 -7.18 5.95 12.08
C ASP A 33 -6.31 6.91 12.89
N ASN A 34 -5.29 6.40 13.59
CA ASN A 34 -4.49 7.20 14.53
C ASN A 34 -3.14 7.69 13.96
N LYS A 35 -2.67 7.08 12.87
CA LYS A 35 -1.33 7.33 12.29
C LYS A 35 -1.37 7.71 10.81
N LYS A 36 -2.54 7.98 10.22
CA LYS A 36 -2.68 8.34 8.79
C LYS A 36 -1.75 9.47 8.32
N ASP A 37 -1.39 10.42 9.20
CA ASP A 37 -0.55 11.57 8.88
C ASP A 37 0.94 11.34 9.19
N ASP A 38 1.29 10.16 9.70
CA ASP A 38 2.66 9.74 9.98
C ASP A 38 3.21 8.93 8.79
N ILE A 39 4.11 9.56 8.04
CA ILE A 39 4.65 8.96 6.81
C ILE A 39 5.45 7.69 7.07
N ASP A 40 6.14 7.59 8.21
CA ASP A 40 6.98 6.43 8.50
C ASP A 40 6.10 5.21 8.80
N TYR A 41 4.99 5.41 9.49
CA TYR A 41 3.98 4.37 9.67
C TYR A 41 3.29 3.99 8.36
N MET A 42 2.89 4.96 7.52
CA MET A 42 2.24 4.64 6.24
C MET A 42 3.16 3.84 5.31
N LYS A 43 4.46 4.13 5.29
CA LYS A 43 5.45 3.32 4.55
C LYS A 43 5.54 1.90 5.10
N LYS A 44 5.59 1.72 6.43
CA LYS A 44 5.56 0.38 7.05
C LYS A 44 4.31 -0.41 6.62
N CYS A 45 3.14 0.24 6.60
CA CYS A 45 1.91 -0.39 6.10
C CYS A 45 2.03 -0.79 4.62
N CYS A 46 2.59 0.07 3.75
CA CYS A 46 2.81 -0.29 2.34
C CYS A 46 3.65 -1.57 2.19
N TYR A 47 4.73 -1.70 2.95
CA TYR A 47 5.58 -2.90 2.91
C TYR A 47 4.86 -4.15 3.45
N ALA A 48 4.06 -4.00 4.50
CA ALA A 48 3.25 -5.09 5.05
C ALA A 48 2.19 -5.59 4.05
N GLU A 49 1.54 -4.66 3.32
CA GLU A 49 0.57 -5.00 2.27
C GLU A 49 1.22 -5.73 1.10
N LEU A 50 2.40 -5.29 0.62
CA LEU A 50 3.11 -6.00 -0.45
C LEU A 50 3.53 -7.41 -0.03
N LYS A 51 4.00 -7.56 1.21
CA LYS A 51 4.38 -8.87 1.75
C LYS A 51 3.17 -9.78 1.92
N THR A 52 2.02 -9.23 2.32
CA THR A 52 0.76 -9.98 2.37
C THR A 52 0.32 -10.42 0.98
N MET A 53 0.46 -9.55 -0.02
CA MET A 53 0.18 -9.91 -1.42
C MET A 53 1.07 -11.02 -1.96
N GLU A 54 2.34 -11.04 -1.57
CA GLU A 54 3.27 -12.11 -1.94
C GLU A 54 2.95 -13.45 -1.27
N THR A 55 2.44 -13.44 -0.03
CA THR A 55 2.33 -14.64 0.80
C THR A 55 0.94 -15.23 0.91
N ALA A 56 -0.10 -14.39 0.89
CA ALA A 56 -1.49 -14.77 1.11
C ALA A 56 -2.37 -14.66 -0.15
N ASP A 57 -1.79 -14.28 -1.29
CA ASP A 57 -2.49 -14.04 -2.56
C ASP A 57 -3.66 -13.04 -2.41
N LEU A 58 -3.42 -11.98 -1.62
CA LEU A 58 -4.37 -10.90 -1.40
C LEU A 58 -3.79 -9.59 -1.95
N VAL A 59 -4.48 -9.00 -2.93
CA VAL A 59 -4.03 -7.74 -3.54
C VAL A 59 -3.84 -6.65 -2.49
N ALA A 60 -2.66 -6.04 -2.49
CA ALA A 60 -2.29 -4.96 -1.58
C ALA A 60 -3.29 -3.80 -1.65
N ALA A 61 -3.70 -3.28 -0.50
CA ALA A 61 -4.68 -2.19 -0.44
C ALA A 61 -4.10 -0.84 -0.90
N PRO A 62 -4.76 -0.08 -1.80
CA PRO A 62 -4.23 1.19 -2.33
C PRO A 62 -4.17 2.32 -1.30
N TYR A 63 -4.87 2.21 -0.17
CA TYR A 63 -5.02 3.29 0.81
C TYR A 63 -3.66 3.81 1.31
N TYR A 64 -2.78 2.92 1.75
CA TYR A 64 -1.50 3.33 2.37
C TYR A 64 -0.56 3.97 1.36
N PHE A 65 -0.54 3.47 0.12
CA PHE A 65 0.25 4.04 -0.97
C PHE A 65 -0.23 5.43 -1.36
N GLU A 66 -1.55 5.62 -1.46
CA GLU A 66 -2.13 6.96 -1.67
C GLU A 66 -1.76 7.93 -0.54
N ARG A 67 -1.79 7.47 0.71
CA ARG A 67 -1.38 8.27 1.88
C ARG A 67 0.10 8.64 1.84
N VAL A 68 1.00 7.70 1.53
CA VAL A 68 2.43 8.00 1.37
C VAL A 68 2.62 9.04 0.27
N ALA A 69 1.99 8.87 -0.90
CA ALA A 69 2.10 9.83 -1.99
C ALA A 69 1.65 11.26 -1.58
N ILE A 70 0.53 11.38 -0.86
CA ILE A 70 0.05 12.67 -0.33
C ILE A 70 1.08 13.30 0.62
N LEU A 71 1.59 12.52 1.58
CA LEU A 71 2.51 13.03 2.60
C LEU A 71 3.88 13.38 2.00
N SER A 72 4.38 12.59 1.06
CA SER A 72 5.61 12.87 0.30
C SER A 72 5.48 14.20 -0.46
N ARG A 73 4.35 14.42 -1.14
CA ARG A 73 4.05 15.68 -1.83
C ARG A 73 4.06 16.89 -0.90
N MET A 74 3.45 16.77 0.28
CA MET A 74 3.42 17.83 1.29
C MET A 74 4.83 18.18 1.80
N LYS A 75 5.70 17.18 1.90
CA LYS A 75 7.11 17.35 2.29
C LYS A 75 8.04 17.73 1.12
N LYS A 76 7.50 17.95 -0.09
CA LYS A 76 8.23 18.15 -1.34
C LYS A 76 9.23 17.02 -1.66
N ASN A 77 9.02 15.82 -1.12
CA ASN A 77 9.84 14.66 -1.47
C ASN A 77 9.22 13.97 -2.69
N TYR A 78 9.45 14.55 -3.87
CA TYR A 78 8.86 14.06 -5.13
C TYR A 78 9.43 12.70 -5.55
N GLU A 79 10.70 12.43 -5.21
CA GLU A 79 11.33 11.13 -5.45
C GLU A 79 10.59 10.00 -4.73
N GLN A 80 10.23 10.21 -3.47
CA GLN A 80 9.46 9.23 -2.70
C GLN A 80 8.02 9.08 -3.21
N GLU A 81 7.36 10.18 -3.60
CA GLU A 81 6.02 10.12 -4.21
C GLU A 81 6.04 9.25 -5.47
N VAL A 82 7.00 9.48 -6.37
CA VAL A 82 7.18 8.70 -7.60
C VAL A 82 7.46 7.24 -7.27
N SER A 83 8.43 6.96 -6.38
CA SER A 83 8.84 5.60 -6.04
C SER A 83 7.68 4.75 -5.49
N PHE A 84 6.88 5.29 -4.58
CA PHE A 84 5.75 4.55 -4.01
C PHE A 84 4.58 4.39 -5.00
N CYS A 85 4.32 5.38 -5.84
CA CYS A 85 3.30 5.28 -6.87
C CYS A 85 3.67 4.23 -7.93
N GLU A 86 4.89 4.29 -8.48
CA GLU A 86 5.37 3.35 -9.49
C GLU A 86 5.47 1.93 -8.94
N GLY A 87 6.06 1.78 -7.75
CA GLY A 87 6.20 0.48 -7.11
C GLY A 87 4.86 -0.20 -6.89
N TYR A 88 3.85 0.54 -6.42
CA TYR A 88 2.50 0.00 -6.22
C TYR A 88 1.82 -0.38 -7.53
N ILE A 89 1.83 0.51 -8.53
CA ILE A 89 1.22 0.24 -9.84
C ILE A 89 1.83 -1.02 -10.46
N ALA A 90 3.16 -1.11 -10.48
CA ALA A 90 3.86 -2.26 -11.05
C ALA A 90 3.55 -3.55 -10.29
N ALA A 91 3.47 -3.52 -8.95
CA ALA A 91 3.18 -4.70 -8.16
C ALA A 91 1.74 -5.21 -8.39
N VAL A 92 0.77 -4.31 -8.48
CA VAL A 92 -0.64 -4.66 -8.79
C VAL A 92 -0.78 -5.18 -10.22
N GLU A 93 -0.12 -4.56 -11.19
CA GLU A 93 -0.13 -5.05 -12.58
C GLU A 93 0.49 -6.45 -12.69
N ALA A 94 1.63 -6.67 -12.04
CA ALA A 94 2.29 -7.98 -12.02
C ALA A 94 1.47 -9.05 -11.29
N TYR A 95 0.64 -8.68 -10.32
CA TYR A 95 -0.31 -9.57 -9.67
C TYR A 95 -1.39 -10.01 -10.67
N TYR A 96 -2.11 -9.07 -11.30
CA TYR A 96 -3.19 -9.44 -12.22
C TYR A 96 -2.70 -10.12 -13.51
N GLN A 97 -1.47 -9.86 -13.95
CA GLN A 97 -0.85 -10.61 -15.05
C GLN A 97 -0.63 -12.08 -14.71
N ARG A 98 -0.36 -12.41 -13.44
CA ARG A 98 -0.12 -13.78 -12.98
C ARG A 98 -1.40 -14.54 -12.63
N HIS A 99 -2.34 -13.87 -11.97
CA HIS A 99 -3.54 -14.52 -11.41
C HIS A 99 -4.79 -14.34 -12.28
N GLY A 100 -4.75 -13.46 -13.29
CA GLY A 100 -5.95 -13.07 -14.05
C GLY A 100 -6.89 -12.19 -13.21
N ILE A 101 -8.10 -11.95 -13.71
CA ILE A 101 -9.12 -11.10 -13.05
C ILE A 101 -10.42 -11.86 -12.74
N GLU A 102 -10.50 -13.13 -13.09
CA GLU A 102 -11.74 -13.90 -12.98
C GLU A 102 -12.01 -14.25 -11.50
N GLY A 103 -13.21 -13.91 -11.02
CA GLY A 103 -13.62 -14.20 -9.64
C GLY A 103 -13.00 -13.31 -8.55
N ILE A 104 -12.18 -12.31 -8.90
CA ILE A 104 -11.55 -11.38 -7.95
C ILE A 104 -11.88 -9.92 -8.26
N ALA A 105 -11.97 -9.09 -7.21
CA ALA A 105 -12.18 -7.66 -7.39
C ALA A 105 -10.93 -7.01 -8.02
N ASP A 106 -11.11 -6.26 -9.10
CA ASP A 106 -10.02 -5.51 -9.74
C ASP A 106 -9.81 -4.16 -9.04
N VAL A 107 -8.81 -4.08 -8.17
CA VAL A 107 -8.48 -2.84 -7.43
C VAL A 107 -8.08 -1.70 -8.36
N ARG A 108 -7.67 -2.00 -9.60
CA ARG A 108 -7.30 -0.98 -10.59
C ARG A 108 -8.51 -0.15 -11.02
N GLN A 109 -9.72 -0.71 -10.93
CA GLN A 109 -10.96 0.03 -11.19
C GLN A 109 -11.38 0.90 -10.00
N GLY A 110 -10.73 0.75 -8.85
CA GLY A 110 -11.06 1.48 -7.64
C GLY A 110 -10.60 2.95 -7.67
N PRO A 111 -11.33 3.86 -6.97
CA PRO A 111 -11.04 5.30 -6.99
C PRO A 111 -9.64 5.63 -6.46
N ARG A 112 -9.13 4.88 -5.48
CA ARG A 112 -7.81 5.12 -4.87
C ARG A 112 -6.66 4.74 -5.80
N PHE A 113 -6.77 3.61 -6.50
CA PHE A 113 -5.78 3.24 -7.52
C PHE A 113 -5.72 4.31 -8.62
N GLN A 114 -6.89 4.74 -9.10
CA GLN A 114 -6.98 5.82 -10.09
C GLN A 114 -6.41 7.14 -9.58
N ALA A 115 -6.56 7.45 -8.29
CA ALA A 115 -5.93 8.63 -7.69
C ALA A 115 -4.39 8.53 -7.69
N ILE A 116 -3.82 7.36 -7.40
CA ILE A 116 -2.37 7.12 -7.47
C ILE A 116 -1.86 7.31 -8.91
N VAL A 117 -2.52 6.69 -9.89
CA VAL A 117 -2.18 6.84 -11.32
C VAL A 117 -2.21 8.31 -11.75
N LYS A 118 -3.23 9.07 -11.34
CA LYS A 118 -3.36 10.49 -11.68
C LYS A 118 -2.31 11.39 -11.03
N ARG A 119 -1.75 11.01 -9.87
CA ARG A 119 -0.69 11.76 -9.18
C ARG A 119 0.65 11.64 -9.88
N LEU A 120 0.95 10.46 -10.41
CA LEU A 120 2.28 10.09 -10.91
C LEU A 120 2.84 11.06 -11.98
N PRO A 121 2.10 11.48 -13.02
CA PRO A 121 2.64 12.42 -14.01
C PRO A 121 3.13 13.72 -13.37
N LYS A 122 2.33 14.29 -12.46
CA LYS A 122 2.70 15.56 -11.83
C LYS A 122 3.87 15.40 -10.86
N ALA A 123 3.96 14.28 -10.17
CA ALA A 123 5.10 13.97 -9.30
C ALA A 123 6.41 13.88 -10.10
N LYS A 124 6.37 13.23 -11.28
CA LYS A 124 7.52 13.14 -12.20
C LYS A 124 7.97 14.50 -12.73
N GLU A 125 7.02 15.35 -13.13
CA GLU A 125 7.33 16.73 -13.56
C GLU A 125 8.05 17.50 -12.44
N LEU A 126 7.55 17.41 -11.21
CA LEU A 126 8.13 18.13 -10.07
C LEU A 126 9.52 17.61 -9.71
N LEU A 127 9.72 16.29 -9.77
CA LEU A 127 11.04 15.68 -9.56
C LEU A 127 12.04 16.13 -10.64
N ALA A 128 11.62 16.21 -11.90
CA ALA A 128 12.46 16.71 -12.98
C ALA A 128 12.87 18.17 -12.73
N CYS A 129 11.91 19.05 -12.42
CA CYS A 129 12.19 20.44 -12.09
C CYS A 129 13.11 20.61 -10.87
N GLU A 130 12.97 19.77 -9.84
CA GLU A 130 13.85 19.78 -8.66
C GLU A 130 15.29 19.38 -9.03
N ARG A 131 15.45 18.35 -9.86
CA ARG A 131 16.75 17.88 -10.33
C ARG A 131 17.45 18.89 -11.25
N GLU A 132 16.70 19.65 -12.05
CA GLU A 132 17.24 20.71 -12.90
C GLU A 132 17.66 21.97 -12.11
N ALA A 133 17.12 22.14 -10.89
CA ALA A 133 17.42 23.27 -10.03
C ALA A 133 18.63 23.04 -9.08
N THR A 134 19.23 21.84 -9.10
CA THR A 134 20.37 21.44 -8.25
C THR A 134 21.66 21.39 -9.06
#